data_AF-A0A7J2VC72-F1
#
_entry.id   AF-A0A7J2VC72-F1
#
_cell.length_a   1.000
_cell.length_b   1.000
_cell.length_c   1.000
_cell.angle_alpha   90.00
_cell.angle_beta   90.00
_cell.angle_gamma   90.00
#
_symmetry.space_group_name_H-M   'P 1'
#
loop_
_entity.id
_entity.type
_entity.pdbx_description
1 polymer ?
#
loop_
_entity_poly.entity_id
_entity_poly.type
_entity_poly.pdbx_seq_one_letter_code
_entity_poly.pdbx_strand_id
1 'polypeptide(L)' 'MAIYRPGRDKRKLIEDALRDLDPGTRELARRVIENMLMEEKAELTSDELLKRIEEVKKRIKK' A
#
# COMPACT_ATOMS: atom_id res chain seq x y z
N MET A 1 -7.65 -7.74 -22.71
CA MET A 1 -8.09 -7.90 -21.31
C MET A 1 -6.89 -8.41 -20.52
N ALA A 2 -6.29 -7.58 -19.66
CA ALA A 2 -5.06 -7.95 -18.97
C ALA A 2 -5.36 -9.02 -17.92
N ILE A 3 -4.64 -10.15 -18.02
CA ILE A 3 -4.71 -11.30 -17.11
C ILE A 3 -4.42 -10.80 -15.69
N TYR A 4 -5.42 -10.90 -14.81
CA TYR A 4 -5.31 -10.60 -13.38
C TYR A 4 -4.19 -11.44 -12.77
N ARG A 5 -3.15 -10.78 -12.26
CA ARG A 5 -2.01 -11.44 -11.64
C ARG A 5 -1.95 -10.92 -10.21
N PRO A 6 -2.37 -11.71 -9.21
CA PRO A 6 -2.62 -11.23 -7.85
C PRO A 6 -1.40 -10.59 -7.15
N GLY A 7 -0.17 -10.84 -7.61
CA GLY A 7 1.03 -10.14 -7.12
C GLY A 7 1.30 -8.77 -7.77
N ARG A 8 0.82 -8.53 -9.00
CA ARG A 8 1.00 -7.27 -9.75
C ARG A 8 -0.02 -6.21 -9.31
N ASP A 9 -1.20 -6.64 -8.89
CA ASP A 9 -2.32 -5.78 -8.51
C ASP A 9 -2.12 -5.11 -7.13
N LYS A 10 -1.50 -5.81 -6.16
CA LYS A 10 -1.23 -5.21 -4.83
C LYS A 10 -0.30 -4.01 -4.89
N ARG A 11 0.77 -4.11 -5.69
CA ARG A 11 1.72 -3.00 -5.87
C ARG A 11 1.04 -1.80 -6.52
N LYS A 12 0.22 -2.06 -7.53
CA LYS A 12 -0.54 -1.03 -8.22
C LYS A 12 -1.59 -0.38 -7.31
N LEU A 13 -2.27 -1.17 -6.47
CA LEU A 13 -3.19 -0.66 -5.44
C LEU A 13 -2.50 0.27 -4.44
N ILE A 14 -1.30 -0.11 -3.98
CA ILE A 14 -0.50 0.74 -3.08
C ILE A 14 -0.11 2.03 -3.80
N GLU A 15 0.39 1.95 -5.03
CA GLU A 15 0.77 3.13 -5.81
C GLU A 15 -0.41 4.05 -6.11
N ASP A 16 -1.56 3.50 -6.51
CA ASP A 16 -2.78 4.26 -6.78
C ASP A 16 -3.31 4.93 -5.50
N ALA A 17 -3.28 4.23 -4.37
CA ALA A 17 -3.74 4.79 -3.10
C ALA A 17 -2.80 5.86 -2.54
N LEU A 18 -1.49 5.77 -2.81
CA LEU A 18 -0.49 6.76 -2.39
C LEU A 18 -0.23 7.85 -3.45
N ARG A 19 -0.93 7.82 -4.59
CA ARG A 19 -0.76 8.76 -5.70
C ARG A 19 -1.01 10.22 -5.31
N ASP A 20 -1.89 10.46 -4.35
CA ASP A 20 -2.24 11.82 -3.92
C ASP A 20 -1.27 12.38 -2.87
N LEU A 21 -0.29 11.59 -2.43
CA LEU A 21 0.75 12.03 -1.50
C LEU A 21 1.93 12.66 -2.25
N ASP A 22 2.61 13.60 -1.58
CA ASP A 22 3.87 14.18 -2.04
C ASP A 22 4.92 13.10 -2.34
N PRO A 23 5.84 13.31 -3.31
CA PRO A 23 6.79 12.29 -3.73
C PRO A 23 7.64 11.70 -2.59
N GLY A 24 8.10 12.54 -1.65
CA GLY A 24 8.87 12.09 -0.49
C GLY A 24 8.02 11.25 0.48
N THR A 25 6.80 11.67 0.72
CA THR A 25 5.83 10.99 1.59
C THR A 25 5.36 9.66 1.00
N ARG A 26 5.19 9.61 -0.33
CA ARG A 26 4.80 8.41 -1.07
C ARG A 26 5.84 7.29 -0.92
N GLU A 27 7.12 7.61 -1.09
CA GLU A 27 8.19 6.62 -0.96
C GLU A 27 8.32 6.11 0.47
N LEU A 28 8.17 6.98 1.47
CA LEU A 28 8.13 6.58 2.88
C LEU A 28 6.94 5.66 3.18
N ALA A 29 5.74 6.04 2.75
CA ALA A 29 4.54 5.22 2.96
C ALA A 29 4.66 3.85 2.27
N ARG A 30 5.20 3.81 1.05
CA ARG A 30 5.44 2.56 0.30
C ARG A 30 6.34 1.62 1.09
N ARG A 31 7.47 2.11 1.62
CA ARG A 31 8.41 1.31 2.42
C ARG A 31 7.78 0.80 3.71
N VAL A 32 7.02 1.65 4.40
CA VAL A 32 6.30 1.24 5.63
C VAL A 32 5.33 0.11 5.33
N ILE A 33 4.52 0.25 4.28
CA ILE A 33 3.54 -0.78 3.90
C ILE A 33 4.24 -2.08 3.44
N GLU A 34 5.27 -1.99 2.60
CA GLU A 34 6.04 -3.16 2.15
C GLU A 34 6.71 -3.89 3.32
N ASN A 35 7.28 -3.17 4.29
CA ASN A 35 7.88 -3.76 5.49
C ASN A 35 6.84 -4.44 6.38
N MET A 36 5.70 -3.79 6.64
CA MET A 36 4.61 -4.38 7.43
C MET A 36 4.07 -5.67 6.77
N LEU A 37 3.91 -5.66 5.45
CA LEU A 37 3.52 -6.84 4.67
C LEU A 37 4.53 -7.99 4.78
N MET A 38 5.82 -7.67 4.78
CA MET A 38 6.90 -8.64 4.93
C MET A 38 6.92 -9.26 6.33
N GLU A 39 6.75 -8.44 7.38
CA GLU A 39 6.75 -8.90 8.77
C GLU A 39 5.54 -9.79 9.09
N GLU A 40 4.35 -9.45 8.60
CA GLU A 40 3.14 -10.21 8.89
C GLU A 40 3.05 -11.55 8.11
N LYS A 41 3.92 -11.80 7.10
CA LYS A 41 3.81 -12.94 6.14
C LYS A 41 2.37 -13.17 5.66
N ALA A 42 1.55 -12.13 5.65
CA ALA A 42 0.11 -12.25 5.52
C ALA A 42 -0.29 -12.12 4.05
N GLU A 43 -1.07 -13.08 3.56
CA GLU A 43 -1.88 -12.89 2.36
C GLU A 43 -3.02 -11.92 2.69
N LEU A 44 -2.69 -10.62 2.78
CA LEU A 44 -3.69 -9.59 3.04
C LEU A 44 -4.67 -9.50 1.88
N THR A 45 -5.95 -9.44 2.23
CA THR A 45 -7.03 -9.13 1.30
C THR A 45 -6.95 -7.67 0.86
N SER A 46 -7.52 -7.34 -0.30
CA SER A 46 -7.49 -5.96 -0.82
C SER A 46 -8.11 -4.95 0.15
N ASP A 47 -9.14 -5.35 0.91
CA ASP A 47 -9.80 -4.48 1.89
C ASP A 47 -8.91 -4.14 3.10
N GLU A 48 -8.15 -5.11 3.60
CA GLU A 48 -7.23 -4.88 4.72
C GLU A 48 -6.03 -4.03 4.30
N LEU A 49 -5.54 -4.23 3.07
CA LEU A 49 -4.50 -3.40 2.47
C LEU A 49 -4.93 -1.94 2.41
N LEU A 50 -6.17 -1.66 1.95
CA LEU A 50 -6.74 -0.32 1.91
C LEU A 50 -6.87 0.30 3.31
N LYS A 51 -7.32 -0.47 4.30
CA LYS A 51 -7.37 -0.01 5.70
C LYS A 51 -5.98 0.40 6.21
N ARG A 52 -4.96 -0.42 5.98
CA ARG A 52 -3.57 -0.13 6.38
C ARG A 52 -3.04 1.14 5.71
N ILE A 53 -3.30 1.31 4.41
CA ILE A 53 -2.90 2.51 3.67
C ILE A 53 -3.53 3.76 4.28
N GLU A 54 -4.81 3.71 4.66
CA GLU A 54 -5.49 4.82 5.33
C GLU A 54 -4.94 5.10 6.73
N GLU A 55 -4.57 4.07 7.50
CA GLU A 55 -3.88 4.23 8.79
C GLU A 55 -2.52 4.94 8.63
N VAL A 56 -1.74 4.55 7.62
CA VAL A 56 -0.44 5.16 7.31
C VAL A 56 -0.63 6.61 6.86
N LYS A 57 -1.60 6.89 5.97
CA LYS A 57 -1.94 8.26 5.56
C LYS A 57 -2.30 9.15 6.75
N LYS A 58 -3.13 8.66 7.67
CA LYS A 58 -3.52 9.40 8.89
C LYS A 58 -2.31 9.68 9.79
N ARG A 59 -1.38 8.73 9.90
CA ARG A 59 -0.15 8.90 10.67
C ARG A 59 0.81 9.93 10.07
N ILE A 60 0.87 10.04 8.74
CA ILE A 60 1.78 10.99 8.08
C ILE A 60 1.18 12.40 7.96
N LYS A 61 -0.15 12.52 7.90
CA LYS A 61 -0.84 13.82 7.92
C LYS A 61 -0.86 14.51 9.29
N LYS A 62 -0.48 13.81 10.36
CA LYS A 62 -0.49 14.31 11.74
C LYS A 62 0.91 14.74 12.15
#